data_AF-A0A1S8AC75-F1
#
_entry.id   AF-A0A1S8AC75-F1
#
_cell.length_a   1.000
_cell.length_b   1.000
_cell.length_c   1.000
_cell.angle_alpha   90.00
_cell.angle_beta   90.00
_cell.angle_gamma   90.00
#
_symmetry.space_group_name_H-M   'P 1'
#
loop_
_entity.id
_entity.type
_entity.pdbx_description
1 polymer ?
#
loop_
_entity_poly.entity_id
_entity_poly.type
_entity_poly.pdbx_seq_one_letter_code
_entity_poly.pdbx_strand_id
1 'polypeptide(L)'
;KTGGLNDSVFDVDDDTIPLQFRNGYTFLNPDEQGVNGGLERAISRYKNNPESWHELVQKVMSIDWSWEFSASQYEDLYAKSVARARAAASRA
;
A
#
# COMPACT_ATOMS: atom_id res chain seq x y z
N LYS A 1 -4.29 -6.67 9.63
CA LYS A 1 -4.30 -5.93 8.34
C LYS A 1 -5.52 -5.03 8.27
N THR A 2 -5.37 -3.71 8.13
CA THR A 2 -6.49 -2.75 8.18
C THR A 2 -6.36 -1.71 7.05
N GLY A 3 -7.47 -1.43 6.35
CA GLY A 3 -7.65 -0.28 5.46
C GLY A 3 -6.57 -0.05 4.38
N GLY A 4 -6.49 1.18 3.89
CA GLY A 4 -5.58 1.58 2.80
C GLY A 4 -4.09 1.40 3.09
N LEU A 5 -3.68 1.17 4.34
CA LEU A 5 -2.31 0.80 4.68
C LEU A 5 -1.97 -0.61 4.16
N ASN A 6 -2.92 -1.54 4.24
CA ASN A 6 -2.74 -2.89 3.71
C ASN A 6 -2.60 -2.92 2.17
N ASP A 7 -3.14 -1.91 1.50
CA ASP A 7 -3.12 -1.82 0.04
C ASP A 7 -1.88 -1.08 -0.49
N SER A 8 -1.12 -0.43 0.39
CA SER A 8 0.01 0.44 0.03
C SER A 8 1.35 -0.01 0.60
N VAL A 9 1.38 -0.69 1.75
CA VAL A 9 2.63 -1.13 2.39
C VAL A 9 2.81 -2.64 2.25
N PHE A 10 3.90 -3.01 1.59
CA PHE A 10 4.30 -4.38 1.28
C PHE A 10 5.59 -4.72 2.01
N ASP A 11 5.58 -5.85 2.72
CA ASP A 11 6.67 -6.20 3.62
C ASP A 11 7.99 -6.45 2.87
N VAL A 12 9.08 -5.88 3.39
CA VAL A 12 10.43 -6.04 2.82
C VAL A 12 11.00 -7.44 2.93
N ASP A 13 10.53 -8.22 3.89
CA ASP A 13 11.01 -9.56 4.17
C ASP A 13 10.05 -10.65 3.64
N ASP A 14 8.96 -10.27 2.96
CA ASP A 14 8.02 -11.23 2.36
C ASP A 14 8.47 -11.64 0.96
N ASP A 15 8.97 -12.88 0.86
CA ASP A 15 9.50 -13.42 -0.37
C ASP A 15 8.46 -13.73 -1.46
N THR A 16 7.18 -13.73 -1.09
CA THR A 16 6.08 -13.87 -2.06
C THR A 16 5.81 -12.58 -2.84
N ILE A 17 6.32 -11.44 -2.35
CA ILE A 17 6.17 -10.13 -2.98
C ILE A 17 7.37 -9.88 -3.89
N PRO A 18 7.17 -9.50 -5.17
CA PRO A 18 8.27 -9.11 -6.04
C PRO A 18 9.08 -7.96 -5.43
N LEU A 19 10.41 -8.04 -5.52
CA LEU A 19 11.33 -7.12 -4.84
C LEU A 19 11.02 -5.65 -5.13
N GLN A 20 10.54 -5.32 -6.33
CA GLN A 20 10.18 -3.95 -6.72
C GLN A 20 8.99 -3.38 -5.94
N PHE A 21 8.07 -4.21 -5.42
CA PHE A 21 6.89 -3.73 -4.69
C PHE A 21 7.10 -3.62 -3.18
N ARG A 22 8.05 -4.37 -2.64
CA ARG A 22 8.43 -4.35 -1.22
C ARG A 22 8.86 -2.95 -0.75
N ASN A 23 8.16 -2.35 0.19
CA ASN A 23 8.34 -0.92 0.49
C ASN A 23 8.18 -0.55 1.97
N GLY A 24 7.98 -1.51 2.88
CA GLY A 24 7.94 -1.22 4.31
C GLY A 24 7.85 -2.45 5.19
N TYR A 25 7.39 -2.25 6.41
CA TYR A 25 7.26 -3.31 7.42
C TYR A 25 5.80 -3.45 7.82
N THR A 26 5.31 -4.68 7.79
CA THR A 26 3.94 -5.01 8.15
C THR A 26 3.92 -5.99 9.32
N PHE A 27 2.76 -6.12 9.94
CA PHE A 27 2.50 -7.14 10.95
C PHE A 27 1.07 -7.65 10.78
N LEU A 28 0.88 -8.95 11.01
CA LEU A 28 -0.41 -9.59 10.80
C LEU A 28 -1.41 -9.23 11.90
N ASN A 29 -0.98 -9.40 13.14
CA ASN A 29 -1.79 -9.18 14.33
C ASN A 29 -1.55 -7.76 14.87
N PRO A 30 -2.61 -6.95 15.05
CA PRO A 30 -2.50 -5.61 15.64
C PRO A 30 -2.42 -5.68 17.17
N ASP A 31 -1.50 -6.51 17.67
CA ASP A 31 -1.19 -6.66 19.08
C ASP A 31 0.24 -6.18 19.37
N GLU A 32 0.59 -6.12 20.65
CA GLU A 32 1.92 -5.67 21.10
C GLU A 32 3.05 -6.46 20.44
N GLN A 33 2.88 -7.78 20.30
CA GLN A 33 3.89 -8.67 19.73
C GLN A 33 4.11 -8.37 18.24
N GLY A 34 3.02 -8.19 17.49
CA GLY A 34 3.07 -7.83 16.08
C GLY A 34 3.75 -6.48 15.83
N VAL A 35 3.40 -5.47 16.62
CA VAL A 35 4.02 -4.13 16.52
C VAL A 35 5.51 -4.18 16.89
N ASN A 36 5.87 -4.82 18.01
CA ASN A 36 7.26 -4.95 18.43
C ASN A 36 8.10 -5.69 17.39
N GLY A 37 7.58 -6.79 16.82
CA GLY A 37 8.27 -7.52 15.77
C GLY A 37 8.50 -6.68 14.50
N GLY A 38 7.53 -5.85 14.10
CA GLY A 38 7.71 -4.90 12.99
C GLY A 38 8.79 -3.85 13.27
N LEU A 39 8.77 -3.27 14.48
CA LEU A 39 9.72 -2.24 14.90
C LEU A 39 11.14 -2.79 15.04
N GLU A 40 11.31 -3.96 15.64
CA GLU A 40 12.62 -4.61 15.80
C GLU A 40 13.29 -4.85 14.45
N ARG A 41 12.54 -5.35 13.45
CA ARG A 41 13.05 -5.54 12.09
C ARG A 41 13.48 -4.21 11.45
N ALA A 42 12.65 -3.18 11.56
CA ALA A 42 12.95 -1.85 11.03
C ALA A 42 14.20 -1.24 11.68
N ILE A 43 14.26 -1.24 13.01
CA ILE A 43 15.38 -0.68 13.78
C ILE A 43 16.67 -1.47 13.55
N SER A 44 16.57 -2.80 13.47
CA SER A 44 17.72 -3.66 13.17
C SER A 44 18.32 -3.32 11.81
N ARG A 45 17.50 -3.20 10.77
CA ARG A 45 18.00 -2.80 9.42
C ARG A 45 18.60 -1.40 9.44
N TYR A 46 17.91 -0.44 10.06
CA TYR A 46 18.40 0.94 10.18
C TYR A 46 19.78 1.02 10.84
N LYS A 47 20.02 0.25 11.91
CA LYS A 47 21.29 0.27 12.65
C LYS A 47 22.38 -0.57 12.00
N ASN A 48 22.04 -1.74 11.48
CA ASN A 48 23.03 -2.75 11.08
C ASN A 48 23.31 -2.72 9.58
N ASN A 49 22.45 -2.08 8.76
CA ASN A 49 22.61 -2.00 7.32
C ASN A 49 22.16 -0.63 6.77
N PRO A 50 22.95 0.43 7.02
CA PRO A 50 22.58 1.80 6.64
C PRO A 50 22.47 2.01 5.13
N GLU A 51 23.27 1.28 4.33
CA GLU A 51 23.19 1.33 2.86
C GLU A 51 21.84 0.82 2.37
N SER A 52 21.45 -0.39 2.80
CA SER A 52 20.17 -0.97 2.39
C SER A 52 18.97 -0.19 2.96
N TRP A 53 19.11 0.44 4.13
CA TRP A 53 18.11 1.37 4.63
C TRP A 53 17.96 2.60 3.73
N HIS A 54 19.09 3.18 3.29
CA HIS A 54 19.07 4.34 2.40
C HIS A 54 18.42 4.00 1.05
N GLU A 55 18.76 2.85 0.46
CA GLU A 55 18.13 2.36 -0.76
C GLU A 55 16.61 2.19 -0.61
N LEU A 56 16.18 1.60 0.51
CA LEU A 56 14.76 1.45 0.82
C LEU A 56 14.06 2.81 0.89
N VAL A 57 14.64 3.77 1.60
CA VAL A 57 14.09 5.13 1.71
C VAL A 57 13.98 5.80 0.34
N GLN A 58 15.05 5.79 -0.47
CA GLN A 58 15.03 6.38 -1.82
C GLN A 58 13.97 5.74 -2.70
N LYS A 59 13.89 4.42 -2.67
CA LYS A 59 12.88 3.67 -3.40
C LYS A 59 11.47 4.10 -2.98
N VAL A 60 11.17 4.10 -1.68
CA VAL A 60 9.84 4.45 -1.16
C VAL A 60 9.46 5.89 -1.53
N MET A 61 10.41 6.82 -1.48
CA MET A 61 10.20 8.23 -1.85
C MET A 61 9.98 8.43 -3.36
N SER A 62 10.42 7.49 -4.19
CA SER A 62 10.22 7.52 -5.65
C SER A 62 8.88 6.95 -6.12
N ILE A 63 8.12 6.29 -5.22
CA ILE A 63 6.81 5.72 -5.56
C ILE A 63 5.82 6.87 -5.79
N ASP A 64 5.06 6.77 -6.88
CA ASP A 64 3.99 7.70 -7.16
C ASP A 64 2.80 7.45 -6.21
N TRP A 65 2.65 8.37 -5.25
CA TRP A 65 1.51 8.44 -4.33
C TRP A 65 0.51 9.51 -4.74
N SER A 66 0.54 9.96 -5.99
CA SER A 66 -0.43 10.92 -6.51
C SER A 66 -1.85 10.36 -6.46
N TRP A 67 -2.81 11.28 -6.48
CA TRP A 67 -4.22 10.93 -6.52
C TRP A 67 -4.69 10.47 -7.90
N GLU A 68 -3.84 10.50 -8.93
CA GLU A 68 -4.23 10.24 -10.32
C GLU A 68 -4.89 8.86 -10.46
N PHE A 69 -4.26 7.82 -9.92
CA PHE A 69 -4.80 6.47 -9.97
C PHE A 69 -6.13 6.35 -9.23
N SER A 70 -6.19 6.81 -7.98
CA SER A 70 -7.43 6.76 -7.19
C SER A 70 -8.55 7.58 -7.82
N ALA A 71 -8.26 8.76 -8.35
CA ALA A 71 -9.22 9.62 -9.03
C ALA A 71 -9.82 8.94 -10.26
N SER A 72 -8.99 8.30 -11.09
CA SER A 72 -9.47 7.55 -12.27
C SER A 72 -10.46 6.43 -11.90
N GLN A 73 -10.27 5.77 -10.75
CA GLN A 73 -11.21 4.75 -10.25
C GLN A 73 -12.55 5.37 -9.83
N TYR A 74 -12.53 6.55 -9.21
CA TYR A 74 -13.76 7.28 -8.88
C TYR A 74 -14.49 7.78 -10.12
N GLU A 75 -13.78 8.26 -11.14
CA GLU A 75 -14.37 8.67 -12.41
C GLU A 75 -15.12 7.53 -13.09
N ASP A 76 -14.50 6.34 -13.19
CA ASP A 76 -15.14 5.14 -13.74
C ASP A 76 -16.37 4.72 -12.93
N LEU A 77 -16.27 4.75 -11.60
CA LEU A 77 -17.40 4.45 -10.71
C LEU A 77 -18.58 5.41 -10.95
N TYR A 78 -18.31 6.70 -11.09
CA TYR A 78 -19.34 7.70 -11.38
C TYR A 78 -19.95 7.53 -12.76
N ALA A 79 -19.14 7.26 -13.79
CA ALA A 79 -19.61 6.98 -15.15
C ALA A 79 -20.56 5.78 -15.17
N LYS A 80 -20.20 4.67 -14.52
CA LYS A 80 -21.03 3.47 -14.37
C LYS A 80 -22.34 3.77 -13.64
N SER A 81 -22.28 4.56 -12.57
CA SER A 81 -23.47 4.92 -11.78
C SER A 81 -24.46 5.75 -12.60
N VAL A 82 -23.98 6.73 -13.37
CA VAL A 82 -24.79 7.54 -14.28
C VAL A 82 -25.39 6.69 -15.39
N ALA A 83 -24.61 5.81 -16.02
CA ALA A 83 -25.09 4.92 -17.07
C ALA A 83 -26.22 4.01 -16.57
N ARG A 84 -26.08 3.45 -15.36
CA ARG A 84 -27.11 2.64 -14.72
C ARG A 84 -28.39 3.43 -14.45
N ALA A 85 -28.27 4.65 -13.93
CA ALA A 85 -29.42 5.51 -13.67
C ALA A 85 -30.20 5.85 -14.95
N ARG A 86 -29.48 6.19 -16.03
CA ARG A 86 -30.10 6.47 -17.35
C ARG A 86 -30.83 5.24 -17.91
N ALA A 87 -30.22 4.06 -17.83
CA ALA A 87 -30.82 2.82 -18.33
C ALA A 87 -32.04 2.36 -17.51
N ALA A 88 -32.16 2.78 -16.25
CA ALA A 88 -33.35 2.56 -15.45
C ALA A 88 -34.47 3.52 -15.85
N ALA A 89 -34.15 4.80 -16.05
CA ALA A 89 -35.12 5.81 -16.49
C ALA A 89 -35.68 5.54 -17.90
N SER A 90 -34.90 4.96 -18.81
CA SER A 90 -35.36 4.60 -20.16
C SER A 90 -36.23 3.33 -20.21
N ARG A 91 -36.34 2.59 -19.09
CA ARG A 91 -37.16 1.38 -18.96
C ARG A 91 -38.47 1.62 -18.20
N ALA A 92 -38.64 2.79 -17.60
CA ALA A 92 -39.87 3.26 -16.97
C ALA A 92 -40.73 4.01 -17.99
#